data_AF-A0A968T3Z1-F1
#
_entry.id   AF-A0A968T3Z1-F1
#
_cell.length_a   1.000
_cell.length_b   1.000
_cell.length_c   1.000
_cell.angle_alpha   90.00
_cell.angle_beta   90.00
_cell.angle_gamma   90.00
#
_symmetry.space_group_name_H-M   'P 1'
#
loop_
_entity.id
_entity.type
_entity.pdbx_description
1 polymer ?
#
loop_
_entity_poly.entity_id
_entity_poly.type
_entity_poly.pdbx_seq_one_letter_code
_entity_poly.pdbx_strand_id
1 'polypeptide(L)'
;MCGQGSSFYRHFAQWVGGAGFIVMVLALFKQTSGRSAMLLYGSEASGEKLRPRVIDTARSIWKVYFIVTTFSAIYLIIGTHYILSDYPLSENIFDSVNHAMAGQSTGGFSTLDDSIATYKSPYMDMLYLLPMILGTFSLPFFYKVIYERKFSEIWKDIQTRSLIIIFLVGSIIQSFLLFHAKVVPSPIREGVFQFISGMSTTGWQTSNIGAWDWKSVVFIVMAAMFIGGASGATVGGIKMIRALIIKKGLQWQVNKTFLSEHTVKIIKLNGKSLLPEEMNEEFAKAASLAIIFFLLILGSTILTTFLREIITTLPMPYLSPHRHRPPWVYHRVLQTRQCRLWWK
;
A
#
# COMPACT_ATOMS: atom_id res chain seq x y z
N MET A 1 21.12 -7.58 21.64
CA MET A 1 21.11 -6.09 21.61
C MET A 1 21.47 -5.50 20.24
N CYS A 2 22.47 -5.98 19.48
CA CYS A 2 22.78 -5.44 18.14
C CYS A 2 21.65 -5.60 17.08
N GLY A 3 20.76 -6.59 17.22
CA GLY A 3 19.67 -6.84 16.26
C GLY A 3 18.51 -5.85 16.32
N GLN A 4 18.04 -5.47 17.52
CA GLN A 4 16.88 -4.59 17.68
C GLN A 4 17.16 -3.16 17.17
N GLY A 5 18.36 -2.62 17.42
CA GLY A 5 18.72 -1.30 16.90
C GLY A 5 18.72 -1.24 15.37
N SER A 6 19.24 -2.28 14.70
CA SER A 6 19.20 -2.39 13.24
C SER A 6 17.78 -2.55 12.70
N SER A 7 16.95 -3.38 13.34
CA SER A 7 15.55 -3.53 12.96
C SER A 7 14.79 -2.21 13.08
N PHE A 8 14.93 -1.51 14.21
CA PHE A 8 14.30 -0.20 14.42
C PHE A 8 14.72 0.82 13.35
N TYR A 9 16.02 0.90 13.03
CA TYR A 9 16.50 1.83 11.99
C TYR A 9 15.82 1.60 10.64
N ARG A 10 15.61 0.35 10.23
CA ARG A 10 14.92 0.02 8.98
C ARG A 10 13.48 0.51 8.98
N HIS A 11 12.74 0.28 10.06
CA HIS A 11 11.35 0.73 10.20
C HIS A 11 11.26 2.26 10.27
N PHE A 12 12.18 2.90 10.99
CA PHE A 12 12.26 4.35 11.10
C PHE A 12 12.58 5.00 9.75
N ALA A 13 13.56 4.48 9.01
CA ALA A 13 13.91 4.98 7.68
C ALA A 13 12.73 4.87 6.70
N GLN A 14 11.99 3.76 6.75
CA GLN A 14 10.77 3.57 5.96
C GLN A 14 9.67 4.58 6.35
N TRP A 15 9.49 4.81 7.65
CA TRP A 15 8.50 5.76 8.17
C TRP A 15 8.80 7.20 7.77
N VAL A 16 10.07 7.61 7.89
CA VAL A 16 10.55 8.92 7.44
C VAL A 16 10.45 9.04 5.92
N GLY A 17 10.80 7.99 5.17
CA GLY A 17 10.68 7.95 3.71
C GLY A 17 9.23 8.14 3.24
N GLY A 18 8.27 7.48 3.90
CA GLY A 18 6.84 7.65 3.63
C GLY A 18 6.38 9.10 3.86
N ALA A 19 6.75 9.69 5.00
CA ALA A 19 6.45 11.09 5.30
C ALA A 19 7.12 12.06 4.30
N GLY A 20 8.39 11.82 3.95
CA GLY A 20 9.18 12.63 3.04
C GLY A 20 8.62 12.64 1.62
N PHE A 21 8.19 11.48 1.11
CA PHE A 21 7.54 11.37 -0.19
C PHE A 21 6.28 12.23 -0.27
N ILE A 22 5.45 12.21 0.78
CA ILE A 22 4.21 13.00 0.82
C ILE A 22 4.50 14.50 0.76
N VAL A 23 5.47 14.97 1.54
CA VAL A 23 5.87 16.40 1.54
C VAL A 23 6.40 16.81 0.17
N MET A 24 7.24 15.98 -0.45
CA MET A 24 7.76 16.21 -1.80
C MET A 24 6.64 16.28 -2.85
N VAL A 25 5.72 15.31 -2.84
CA VAL A 25 4.55 15.28 -3.73
C VAL A 25 3.73 16.56 -3.56
N LEU A 26 3.47 17.01 -2.33
CA LEU A 26 2.70 18.24 -2.11
C LEU A 26 3.43 19.49 -2.60
N ALA A 27 4.74 19.57 -2.40
CA ALA A 27 5.56 20.66 -2.90
C ALA A 27 5.51 20.73 -4.43
N LEU A 28 5.63 19.58 -5.12
CA LEU A 28 5.61 19.49 -6.58
C LEU A 28 4.20 19.72 -7.17
N PHE A 29 3.16 19.04 -6.67
CA PHE A 29 1.81 19.09 -7.23
C PHE A 29 1.11 20.44 -7.02
N LYS A 30 1.38 21.15 -5.90
CA LYS A 30 0.85 22.51 -5.73
C LYS A 30 1.49 23.53 -6.68
N GLN A 31 2.65 23.20 -7.26
CA GLN A 31 3.30 24.01 -8.27
C GLN A 31 2.67 23.80 -9.66
N THR A 32 2.13 22.60 -9.95
CA THR A 32 1.52 22.25 -11.25
C THR A 32 0.05 22.65 -11.39
N SER A 33 -0.68 22.97 -10.31
CA SER A 33 -1.97 23.67 -10.44
C SER A 33 -1.84 25.08 -11.03
N GLY A 34 -0.61 25.51 -11.34
CA GLY A 34 -0.27 26.77 -11.95
C GLY A 34 -0.52 26.90 -13.46
N ARG A 35 -1.13 25.94 -14.18
CA ARG A 35 -1.59 26.22 -15.56
C ARG A 35 -3.05 26.64 -15.64
N SER A 36 -3.93 26.04 -14.83
CA SER A 36 -5.33 26.49 -14.71
C SER A 36 -5.52 27.61 -13.67
N ALA A 37 -4.65 27.72 -12.66
CA ALA A 37 -4.70 28.85 -11.72
C ALA A 37 -4.05 30.12 -12.30
N MET A 38 -2.94 30.01 -13.03
CA MET A 38 -2.23 31.18 -13.58
C MET A 38 -2.98 31.85 -14.75
N LEU A 39 -3.84 31.10 -15.45
CA LEU A 39 -4.72 31.65 -16.48
C LEU A 39 -5.96 32.38 -15.93
N LEU A 40 -6.29 32.18 -14.64
CA LEU A 40 -7.40 32.86 -13.94
C LEU A 40 -6.93 33.92 -12.95
N TYR A 41 -5.70 33.82 -12.44
CA TYR A 41 -5.07 34.82 -11.59
C TYR A 41 -4.22 35.76 -12.43
N GLY A 42 -4.90 36.68 -13.13
CA GLY A 42 -4.27 37.82 -13.77
C GLY A 42 -3.31 38.52 -12.80
N SER A 43 -2.09 38.76 -13.27
CA SER A 43 -1.14 39.84 -12.92
C SER A 43 -0.83 40.23 -11.46
N GLU A 44 -1.42 39.65 -10.41
CA GLU A 44 -1.29 40.19 -9.03
C GLU A 44 -0.97 39.18 -7.92
N ALA A 45 -0.53 37.96 -8.21
CA ALA A 45 -0.12 37.02 -7.18
C ALA A 45 1.40 37.08 -6.92
N SER A 46 1.83 38.02 -6.07
CA SER A 46 3.19 38.07 -5.54
C SER A 46 3.58 36.74 -4.87
N GLY A 47 4.69 36.15 -5.35
CA GLY A 47 5.15 34.81 -4.97
C GLY A 47 5.51 34.60 -3.49
N GLU A 48 5.51 35.65 -2.67
CA GLU A 48 5.80 35.59 -1.23
C GLU A 48 4.67 34.95 -0.42
N LYS A 49 3.40 35.05 -0.84
CA LYS A 49 2.26 34.46 -0.08
C LYS A 49 2.04 32.97 -0.34
N LEU A 50 2.63 32.41 -1.40
CA LEU A 50 2.50 30.99 -1.73
C LEU A 50 3.38 30.10 -0.82
N ARG A 51 4.60 30.55 -0.46
CA ARG A 51 5.55 29.79 0.37
C ARG A 51 5.06 29.49 1.80
N PRO A 52 4.47 30.45 2.56
CA PRO A 52 3.98 30.20 3.92
C PRO A 52 2.93 29.09 3.96
N ARG A 53 2.00 29.11 2.99
CA ARG A 53 0.87 28.17 2.95
C ARG A 53 1.29 26.74 2.63
N VAL A 54 2.39 26.53 1.90
CA VAL A 54 2.93 25.19 1.60
C VAL A 54 3.54 24.57 2.85
N ILE A 55 4.37 25.32 3.58
CA ILE A 55 5.03 24.85 4.81
C ILE A 55 3.98 24.52 5.87
N ASP A 56 2.95 25.35 6.04
CA ASP A 56 1.89 25.11 7.02
C ASP A 56 1.03 23.90 6.65
N THR A 57 0.79 23.67 5.35
CA THR A 57 0.11 22.46 4.88
C THR A 57 0.96 21.22 5.16
N ALA A 58 2.26 21.26 4.86
CA ALA A 58 3.18 20.15 5.10
C ALA A 58 3.31 19.82 6.59
N ARG A 59 3.44 20.84 7.45
CA ARG A 59 3.49 20.67 8.91
C ARG A 59 2.20 20.04 9.44
N SER A 60 1.04 20.44 8.90
CA SER A 60 -0.25 19.89 9.29
C SER A 60 -0.38 18.41 8.90
N ILE A 61 0.06 18.04 7.70
CA ILE A 61 0.03 16.65 7.23
C ILE A 61 1.03 15.77 7.99
N TRP A 62 2.20 16.31 8.33
CA TRP A 62 3.16 15.61 9.17
C TRP A 62 2.61 15.33 10.58
N LYS A 63 1.90 16.31 11.17
CA LYS A 63 1.19 16.11 12.45
C LYS A 63 0.14 15.01 12.34
N VAL A 64 -0.66 14.99 11.28
CA VAL A 64 -1.65 13.93 11.04
C VAL A 64 -0.98 12.57 10.92
N TYR A 65 0.09 12.47 10.12
CA TYR A 65 0.84 11.23 9.92
C TYR A 65 1.37 10.68 11.26
N PHE A 66 1.94 11.56 12.09
CA PHE A 66 2.39 11.20 13.43
C PHE A 66 1.23 10.73 14.32
N ILE A 67 0.12 11.47 14.39
CA ILE A 67 -1.05 11.12 15.20
C ILE A 67 -1.61 9.74 14.81
N VAL A 68 -1.77 9.46 13.51
CA VAL A 68 -2.30 8.17 13.03
C VAL A 68 -1.31 7.04 13.32
N THR A 69 0.00 7.29 13.22
CA THR A 69 1.03 6.31 13.59
C THR A 69 0.97 6.00 15.09
N THR A 70 0.94 7.02 15.94
CA THR A 70 0.86 6.86 17.40
C THR A 70 -0.42 6.15 17.81
N PHE A 71 -1.55 6.50 17.20
CA PHE A 71 -2.82 5.79 17.41
C PHE A 71 -2.70 4.30 17.07
N SER A 72 -2.13 3.97 15.90
CA SER A 72 -1.90 2.58 15.50
C SER A 72 -0.95 1.84 16.45
N ALA A 73 0.09 2.50 16.95
CA ALA A 73 1.03 1.92 17.90
C ALA A 73 0.35 1.59 19.25
N ILE A 74 -0.40 2.54 19.81
CA ILE A 74 -1.14 2.33 21.07
C ILE A 74 -2.19 1.22 20.90
N TYR A 75 -2.92 1.23 19.78
CA TYR A 75 -3.89 0.20 19.46
C TYR A 75 -3.26 -1.20 19.41
N LEU A 76 -2.10 -1.34 18.75
CA LEU A 76 -1.37 -2.61 18.69
C LEU A 76 -0.80 -3.03 20.05
N ILE A 77 -0.29 -2.10 20.86
CA ILE A 77 0.22 -2.41 22.21
C ILE A 77 -0.89 -2.99 23.08
N ILE A 78 -2.04 -2.30 23.13
CA ILE A 78 -3.17 -2.72 23.97
C ILE A 78 -3.77 -4.03 23.43
N GLY A 79 -3.96 -4.12 22.11
CA GLY A 79 -4.51 -5.31 21.46
C GLY A 79 -3.64 -6.55 21.67
N THR A 80 -2.33 -6.43 21.44
CA THR A 80 -1.39 -7.53 21.64
C THR A 80 -1.32 -7.94 23.11
N HIS A 81 -1.35 -6.99 24.04
CA HIS A 81 -1.34 -7.32 25.48
C HIS A 81 -2.61 -8.07 25.91
N TYR A 82 -3.77 -7.73 25.33
CA TYR A 82 -5.03 -8.39 25.64
C TYR A 82 -5.14 -9.78 25.00
N ILE A 83 -4.65 -9.94 23.76
CA ILE A 83 -4.75 -11.21 23.02
C ILE A 83 -3.65 -12.19 23.45
N LEU A 84 -2.42 -11.72 23.68
CA LEU A 84 -1.28 -12.51 24.17
C LEU A 84 -0.79 -11.92 25.50
N SER A 85 -1.42 -12.33 26.60
CA SER A 85 -1.00 -11.94 27.96
C SER A 85 0.43 -12.39 28.29
N ASP A 86 0.85 -13.49 27.69
CA ASP A 86 2.16 -14.12 27.95
C ASP A 86 3.30 -13.49 27.14
N TYR A 87 2.98 -12.60 26.20
CA TYR A 87 3.99 -11.93 25.37
C TYR A 87 4.70 -10.84 26.18
N PRO A 88 6.05 -10.84 26.29
CA PRO A 88 6.78 -9.89 27.11
C PRO A 88 6.43 -8.44 26.74
N LEU A 89 6.09 -7.62 27.75
CA LEU A 89 5.65 -6.25 27.52
C LEU A 89 6.70 -5.41 26.76
N SER A 90 7.99 -5.65 27.01
CA SER A 90 9.09 -4.98 26.31
C SER A 90 9.12 -5.30 24.82
N GLU A 91 8.85 -6.56 24.46
CA GLU A 91 8.80 -7.01 23.06
C GLU A 91 7.53 -6.50 22.39
N ASN A 92 6.39 -6.57 23.07
CA ASN A 92 5.13 -6.01 22.59
C ASN A 92 5.27 -4.54 22.18
N ILE A 93 5.83 -3.70 23.06
CA ILE A 93 6.01 -2.27 22.77
C ILE A 93 6.93 -2.08 21.58
N PHE A 94 8.05 -2.80 21.53
CA PHE A 94 9.00 -2.70 20.43
C PHE A 94 8.35 -3.11 19.10
N ASP A 95 7.69 -4.26 19.05
CA ASP A 95 7.07 -4.77 17.83
C ASP A 95 5.91 -3.90 17.39
N SER A 96 5.03 -3.49 18.31
CA SER A 96 3.87 -2.66 17.99
C SER A 96 4.25 -1.29 17.43
N VAL A 97 5.29 -0.65 17.97
CA VAL A 97 5.78 0.64 17.45
C VAL A 97 6.39 0.48 16.06
N ASN A 98 7.22 -0.55 15.86
CA ASN A 98 7.83 -0.83 14.56
C ASN A 98 6.78 -1.19 13.49
N HIS A 99 5.80 -2.03 13.84
CA HIS A 99 4.73 -2.39 12.93
C HIS A 99 3.78 -1.23 12.65
N ALA A 100 3.51 -0.34 13.61
CA ALA A 100 2.73 0.87 13.36
C ALA A 100 3.44 1.79 12.35
N MET A 101 4.76 1.96 12.50
CA MET A 101 5.58 2.70 11.53
C MET A 101 5.53 2.06 10.15
N ALA A 102 5.67 0.73 10.06
CA ALA A 102 5.65 0.00 8.80
C ALA A 102 4.27 -0.02 8.11
N GLY A 103 3.19 -0.14 8.89
CA GLY A 103 1.82 -0.11 8.39
C GLY A 103 1.44 1.28 7.86
N GLN A 104 1.80 2.34 8.58
CA GLN A 104 1.50 3.70 8.15
C GLN A 104 2.30 4.14 6.91
N SER A 105 3.54 3.67 6.78
CA SER A 105 4.36 3.90 5.58
C SER A 105 4.14 2.87 4.47
N THR A 106 3.28 1.87 4.71
CA THR A 106 2.88 0.82 3.75
C THR A 106 4.06 0.13 3.07
N GLY A 107 5.11 -0.19 3.84
CA GLY A 107 6.34 -0.81 3.29
C GLY A 107 6.70 -2.16 3.90
N GLY A 108 5.91 -2.66 4.86
CA GLY A 108 5.87 -4.10 5.11
C GLY A 108 6.96 -4.74 5.94
N PHE A 109 7.96 -3.98 6.41
CA PHE A 109 8.89 -4.55 7.36
C PHE A 109 8.18 -5.07 8.61
N SER A 110 8.73 -6.16 9.14
CA SER A 110 8.32 -6.78 10.39
C SER A 110 9.57 -7.00 11.22
N THR A 111 9.39 -6.96 12.54
CA THR A 111 10.41 -7.35 13.51
C THR A 111 10.51 -8.86 13.68
N LEU A 112 9.54 -9.61 13.16
CA LEU A 112 9.41 -11.06 13.24
C LEU A 112 9.81 -11.71 11.91
N ASP A 113 10.41 -12.90 11.97
CA ASP A 113 10.96 -13.59 10.80
C ASP A 113 9.89 -14.00 9.79
N ASP A 114 8.74 -14.52 10.26
CA ASP A 114 7.60 -14.92 9.40
C ASP A 114 6.50 -13.85 9.38
N SER A 115 6.86 -12.57 9.55
CA SER A 115 5.88 -11.48 9.61
C SER A 115 4.80 -11.74 10.68
N ILE A 116 3.53 -11.47 10.38
CA ILE A 116 2.42 -11.63 11.32
C ILE A 116 2.08 -13.12 11.56
N ALA A 117 2.48 -14.01 10.64
CA ALA A 117 2.29 -15.46 10.79
C ALA A 117 2.97 -16.03 12.04
N THR A 118 4.04 -15.38 12.55
CA THR A 118 4.76 -15.79 13.76
C THR A 118 3.85 -15.86 15.00
N TYR A 119 2.84 -14.98 15.11
CA TYR A 119 1.94 -14.96 16.27
C TYR A 119 1.01 -16.19 16.34
N LYS A 120 0.79 -16.90 15.23
CA LYS A 120 -0.07 -18.10 15.12
C LYS A 120 -1.46 -17.94 15.75
N SER A 121 -1.98 -16.72 15.84
CA SER A 121 -3.26 -16.39 16.49
C SER A 121 -4.20 -15.70 15.50
N PRO A 122 -5.43 -16.21 15.29
CA PRO A 122 -6.38 -15.60 14.36
C PRO A 122 -6.79 -14.17 14.78
N TYR A 123 -6.73 -13.88 16.07
CA TYR A 123 -7.06 -12.56 16.60
C TYR A 123 -5.97 -11.53 16.27
N MET A 124 -4.71 -11.96 16.21
CA MET A 124 -3.60 -11.10 15.80
C MET A 124 -3.71 -10.72 14.33
N ASP A 125 -4.08 -11.67 13.46
CA ASP A 125 -4.32 -11.38 12.04
C ASP A 125 -5.35 -10.23 11.88
N MET A 126 -6.44 -10.28 12.65
CA MET A 126 -7.48 -9.25 12.62
C MET A 126 -7.02 -7.90 13.18
N LEU A 127 -6.21 -7.92 14.24
CA LEU A 127 -5.64 -6.71 14.85
C LEU A 127 -4.82 -5.91 13.82
N TYR A 128 -4.02 -6.61 13.01
CA TYR A 128 -3.13 -5.97 12.04
C TYR A 128 -3.84 -5.44 10.78
N LEU A 129 -5.13 -5.75 10.57
CA LEU A 129 -5.92 -5.17 9.47
C LEU A 129 -6.07 -3.65 9.61
N LEU A 130 -6.28 -3.16 10.83
CA LEU A 130 -6.59 -1.76 11.07
C LEU A 130 -5.42 -0.84 10.67
N PRO A 131 -4.16 -1.06 11.10
CA PRO A 131 -3.02 -0.28 10.62
C PRO A 131 -2.87 -0.27 9.09
N MET A 132 -3.12 -1.41 8.42
CA MET A 132 -3.04 -1.50 6.96
C MET A 132 -4.11 -0.64 6.27
N ILE A 133 -5.35 -0.70 6.75
CA ILE A 133 -6.47 0.08 6.22
C ILE A 133 -6.21 1.59 6.44
N LEU A 134 -5.75 1.97 7.63
CA LEU A 134 -5.44 3.37 7.95
C LEU A 134 -4.32 3.92 7.06
N GLY A 135 -3.26 3.14 6.80
CA GLY A 135 -2.19 3.51 5.87
C GLY A 135 -2.67 3.69 4.43
N THR A 136 -3.81 3.09 4.06
CA THR A 136 -4.36 3.16 2.70
C THR A 136 -5.17 4.44 2.44
N PHE A 137 -5.70 5.07 3.50
CA PHE A 137 -6.46 6.30 3.38
C PHE A 137 -5.56 7.51 3.15
N SER A 138 -6.12 8.53 2.49
CA SER A 138 -5.36 9.74 2.20
C SER A 138 -5.10 10.56 3.47
N LEU A 139 -3.89 11.07 3.65
CA LEU A 139 -3.60 11.97 4.78
C LEU A 139 -4.43 13.26 4.77
N PRO A 140 -4.75 13.88 3.62
CA PRO A 140 -5.69 14.99 3.59
C PRO A 140 -7.09 14.63 4.12
N PHE A 141 -7.55 13.39 3.94
CA PHE A 141 -8.80 12.92 4.53
C PHE A 141 -8.71 12.90 6.07
N PHE A 142 -7.64 12.33 6.63
CA PHE A 142 -7.44 12.36 8.08
C PHE A 142 -7.34 13.78 8.63
N TYR A 143 -6.70 14.71 7.91
CA TYR A 143 -6.67 16.12 8.29
C TYR A 143 -8.09 16.70 8.46
N LYS A 144 -8.97 16.48 7.47
CA LYS A 144 -10.37 16.94 7.54
C LYS A 144 -11.17 16.30 8.68
N VAL A 145 -10.95 15.00 8.93
CA VAL A 145 -11.68 14.28 9.98
C VAL A 145 -11.22 14.70 11.37
N ILE A 146 -9.90 14.80 11.59
CA ILE A 146 -9.32 15.06 12.92
C ILE A 146 -9.41 16.55 13.28
N TYR A 147 -9.04 17.45 12.36
CA TYR A 147 -8.96 18.88 12.67
C TYR A 147 -10.24 19.64 12.32
N GLU A 148 -10.86 19.35 11.18
CA GLU A 148 -12.12 20.02 10.80
C GLU A 148 -13.36 19.33 11.39
N ARG A 149 -13.20 18.18 12.08
CA ARG A 149 -14.27 17.38 12.69
C ARG A 149 -15.38 16.96 11.71
N LYS A 150 -15.05 16.85 10.42
CA LYS A 150 -16.01 16.52 9.35
C LYS A 150 -16.11 15.00 9.14
N PHE A 151 -16.68 14.28 10.11
CA PHE A 151 -16.87 12.83 10.01
C PHE A 151 -17.73 12.40 8.81
N SER A 152 -18.60 13.29 8.29
CA SER A 152 -19.37 13.03 7.07
C SER A 152 -18.52 12.79 5.83
N GLU A 153 -17.24 13.19 5.83
CA GLU A 153 -16.31 12.96 4.71
C GLU A 153 -16.03 11.48 4.48
N ILE A 154 -16.20 10.60 5.48
CA ILE A 154 -16.04 9.14 5.34
C ILE A 154 -16.95 8.62 4.22
N TRP A 155 -18.17 9.14 4.12
CA TRP A 155 -19.18 8.68 3.18
C TRP A 155 -19.29 9.54 1.92
N LYS A 156 -18.87 10.81 2.01
CA LYS A 156 -18.88 11.77 0.89
C LYS A 156 -17.69 11.59 -0.04
N ASP A 157 -16.51 11.26 0.50
CA ASP A 157 -15.32 11.11 -0.33
C ASP A 157 -15.40 9.82 -1.16
N ILE A 158 -15.32 10.00 -2.48
CA ILE A 158 -15.43 8.90 -3.43
C ILE A 158 -14.28 7.90 -3.29
N GLN A 159 -13.06 8.33 -2.92
CA GLN A 159 -11.91 7.44 -2.80
C GLN A 159 -12.03 6.57 -1.56
N THR A 160 -12.34 7.16 -0.40
CA THR A 160 -12.56 6.41 0.85
C THR A 160 -13.66 5.37 0.67
N ARG A 161 -14.80 5.77 0.10
CA ARG A 161 -15.90 4.83 -0.15
C ARG A 161 -15.51 3.72 -1.12
N SER A 162 -14.79 4.04 -2.20
CA SER A 162 -14.36 3.03 -3.17
C SER A 162 -13.36 2.05 -2.57
N LEU A 163 -12.45 2.51 -1.71
CA LEU A 163 -11.52 1.66 -0.97
C LEU A 163 -12.24 0.69 -0.05
N ILE A 164 -13.21 1.18 0.75
CA ILE A 164 -14.00 0.32 1.64
C ILE A 164 -14.74 -0.76 0.85
N ILE A 165 -15.37 -0.39 -0.28
CA ILE A 165 -16.06 -1.34 -1.15
C ILE A 165 -15.09 -2.38 -1.72
N ILE A 166 -13.92 -1.96 -2.21
CA ILE A 166 -12.92 -2.87 -2.78
C ILE A 166 -12.35 -3.81 -1.70
N PHE A 167 -12.05 -3.30 -0.50
CA PHE A 167 -11.61 -4.15 0.61
C PHE A 167 -12.65 -5.24 0.92
N LEU A 168 -13.93 -4.89 1.01
CA LEU A 168 -14.99 -5.87 1.29
C LEU A 168 -15.17 -6.87 0.14
N VAL A 169 -15.42 -6.38 -1.07
CA VAL A 169 -15.71 -7.24 -2.23
C VAL A 169 -14.50 -8.10 -2.60
N GLY A 170 -13.31 -7.51 -2.62
CA GLY A 170 -12.10 -8.24 -2.96
C GLY A 170 -11.69 -9.27 -1.91
N SER A 171 -11.90 -8.98 -0.62
CA SER A 171 -11.69 -9.97 0.44
C SER A 171 -12.66 -11.15 0.32
N ILE A 172 -13.93 -10.89 -0.03
CA ILE A 172 -14.93 -11.95 -0.26
C ILE A 172 -14.51 -12.83 -1.45
N ILE A 173 -14.13 -12.22 -2.58
CA ILE A 173 -13.70 -12.96 -3.77
C ILE A 173 -12.46 -13.79 -3.46
N GLN A 174 -11.46 -13.22 -2.80
CA GLN A 174 -10.24 -13.93 -2.45
C GLN A 174 -10.51 -15.11 -1.51
N SER A 175 -11.34 -14.88 -0.48
CA SER A 175 -11.76 -15.92 0.45
C SER A 175 -12.48 -17.06 -0.25
N PHE A 176 -13.35 -16.73 -1.23
CA PHE A 176 -14.07 -17.71 -2.02
C PHE A 176 -13.13 -18.55 -2.91
N LEU A 177 -12.15 -17.91 -3.56
CA LEU A 177 -11.15 -18.62 -4.37
C LEU A 177 -10.33 -19.60 -3.53
N LEU A 178 -9.89 -19.19 -2.35
CA LEU A 178 -9.16 -20.06 -1.41
C LEU A 178 -10.01 -21.20 -0.87
N PHE A 179 -11.28 -20.93 -0.57
CA PHE A 179 -12.22 -21.95 -0.13
C PHE A 179 -12.41 -23.03 -1.20
N HIS A 180 -12.55 -22.63 -2.46
CA HIS A 180 -12.69 -23.57 -3.57
C HIS A 180 -11.43 -24.40 -3.81
N ALA A 181 -10.25 -23.79 -3.68
CA ALA A 181 -8.97 -24.46 -3.87
C ALA A 181 -8.62 -25.44 -2.73
N LYS A 182 -9.23 -25.32 -1.53
CA LYS A 182 -8.97 -26.15 -0.34
C LYS A 182 -7.48 -26.22 0.06
N VAL A 183 -6.75 -25.15 -0.22
CA VAL A 183 -5.29 -25.06 0.01
C VAL A 183 -4.92 -24.55 1.41
N VAL A 184 -5.87 -23.94 2.13
CA VAL A 184 -5.61 -23.28 3.41
C VAL A 184 -6.61 -23.70 4.50
N PRO A 185 -6.19 -23.77 5.77
CA PRO A 185 -7.08 -24.15 6.87
C PRO A 185 -8.22 -23.16 7.12
N SER A 186 -7.95 -21.85 6.96
CA SER A 186 -8.95 -20.80 7.20
C SER A 186 -9.02 -19.83 6.00
N PRO A 187 -9.77 -20.19 4.94
CA PRO A 187 -9.79 -19.44 3.69
C PRO A 187 -10.36 -18.02 3.83
N ILE A 188 -11.32 -17.83 4.74
CA ILE A 188 -11.90 -16.50 4.99
C ILE A 188 -10.89 -15.56 5.64
N ARG A 189 -10.26 -16.01 6.73
CA ARG A 189 -9.28 -15.21 7.48
C ARG A 189 -8.08 -14.85 6.61
N GLU A 190 -7.49 -15.84 5.96
CA GLU A 190 -6.30 -15.64 5.13
C GLU A 190 -6.62 -14.87 3.86
N GLY A 191 -7.80 -15.08 3.27
CA GLY A 191 -8.26 -14.32 2.10
C GLY A 191 -8.45 -12.84 2.41
N VAL A 192 -9.11 -12.51 3.52
CA VAL A 192 -9.27 -11.13 3.99
C VAL A 192 -7.93 -10.47 4.27
N PHE A 193 -7.06 -11.13 5.04
CA PHE A 193 -5.77 -10.56 5.44
C PHE A 193 -4.87 -10.28 4.23
N GLN A 194 -4.70 -11.27 3.36
CA GLN A 194 -3.78 -11.16 2.22
C GLN A 194 -4.33 -10.21 1.15
N PHE A 195 -5.66 -10.15 0.96
CA PHE A 195 -6.25 -9.16 0.06
C PHE A 195 -6.04 -7.72 0.56
N ILE A 196 -6.31 -7.46 1.84
CA ILE A 196 -6.09 -6.13 2.44
C ILE A 196 -4.60 -5.76 2.38
N SER A 197 -3.70 -6.68 2.73
CA SER A 197 -2.25 -6.49 2.69
C SER A 197 -1.72 -6.17 1.28
N GLY A 198 -2.23 -6.87 0.25
CA GLY A 198 -1.89 -6.60 -1.14
C GLY A 198 -2.40 -5.25 -1.63
N MET A 199 -3.65 -4.90 -1.28
CA MET A 199 -4.31 -3.66 -1.69
C MET A 199 -3.70 -2.41 -1.01
N SER A 200 -3.34 -2.54 0.27
CA SER A 200 -2.61 -1.51 1.00
C SER A 200 -1.13 -1.43 0.63
N THR A 201 -0.66 -2.33 -0.25
CA THR A 201 0.75 -2.58 -0.58
C THR A 201 1.64 -2.72 0.65
N THR A 202 1.08 -3.10 1.80
CA THR A 202 1.86 -3.28 3.02
C THR A 202 2.65 -4.57 2.93
N GLY A 203 2.09 -5.65 2.37
CA GLY A 203 2.85 -6.87 2.11
C GLY A 203 3.18 -7.71 3.35
N TRP A 204 2.48 -7.50 4.47
CA TRP A 204 2.50 -8.45 5.57
C TRP A 204 1.83 -9.77 5.18
N GLN A 205 2.32 -10.86 5.74
CA GLN A 205 1.87 -12.21 5.38
C GLN A 205 1.47 -12.99 6.63
N THR A 206 0.38 -13.75 6.52
CA THR A 206 -0.08 -14.73 7.53
C THR A 206 0.01 -16.16 7.02
N SER A 207 0.23 -16.32 5.71
CA SER A 207 0.24 -17.60 5.00
C SER A 207 1.23 -17.58 3.84
N ASN A 208 1.69 -18.76 3.43
CA ASN A 208 2.59 -18.91 2.29
C ASN A 208 1.82 -18.80 0.98
N ILE A 209 1.75 -17.58 0.43
CA ILE A 209 1.10 -17.28 -0.86
C ILE A 209 1.68 -18.12 -2.01
N GLY A 210 2.96 -18.51 -1.93
CA GLY A 210 3.62 -19.33 -2.95
C GLY A 210 3.06 -20.75 -3.08
N ALA A 211 2.31 -21.23 -2.09
CA ALA A 211 1.65 -22.53 -2.12
C ALA A 211 0.19 -22.48 -2.60
N TRP A 212 -0.34 -21.29 -2.91
CA TRP A 212 -1.74 -21.12 -3.30
C TRP A 212 -1.99 -21.47 -4.77
N ASP A 213 -3.26 -21.75 -5.10
CA ASP A 213 -3.68 -21.92 -6.49
C ASP A 213 -3.42 -20.64 -7.31
N TRP A 214 -3.03 -20.83 -8.58
CA TRP A 214 -2.61 -19.75 -9.45
C TRP A 214 -3.69 -18.67 -9.62
N LYS A 215 -4.99 -19.04 -9.57
CA LYS A 215 -6.11 -18.07 -9.69
C LYS A 215 -6.12 -17.11 -8.50
N SER A 216 -5.88 -17.62 -7.30
CA SER A 216 -5.86 -16.83 -6.06
C SER A 216 -4.67 -15.87 -6.04
N VAL A 217 -3.52 -16.30 -6.55
CA VAL A 217 -2.31 -15.46 -6.64
C VAL A 217 -2.50 -14.37 -7.70
N VAL A 218 -2.94 -14.73 -8.90
CA VAL A 218 -3.19 -13.78 -10.00
C VAL A 218 -4.24 -12.75 -9.60
N PHE A 219 -5.30 -13.15 -8.89
CA PHE A 219 -6.31 -12.22 -8.42
C PHE A 219 -5.73 -11.15 -7.48
N ILE A 220 -4.93 -11.53 -6.47
CA ILE A 220 -4.29 -10.55 -5.58
C ILE A 220 -3.37 -9.61 -6.37
N VAL A 221 -2.52 -10.16 -7.26
CA VAL A 221 -1.58 -9.34 -8.04
C VAL A 221 -2.33 -8.33 -8.92
N MET A 222 -3.37 -8.75 -9.61
CA MET A 222 -4.11 -7.92 -10.57
C MET A 222 -5.14 -7.00 -9.93
N ALA A 223 -5.81 -7.42 -8.87
CA ALA A 223 -6.90 -6.66 -8.25
C ALA A 223 -6.44 -5.83 -7.05
N ALA A 224 -5.49 -6.36 -6.26
CA ALA A 224 -5.03 -5.71 -5.03
C ALA A 224 -3.72 -4.94 -5.26
N MET A 225 -2.68 -5.58 -5.78
CA MET A 225 -1.37 -4.92 -5.90
C MET A 225 -1.32 -3.91 -7.06
N PHE A 226 -2.07 -4.17 -8.14
CA PHE A 226 -2.16 -3.24 -9.28
C PHE A 226 -2.93 -1.97 -8.93
N ILE A 227 -4.06 -2.12 -8.23
CA ILE A 227 -4.92 -1.02 -7.81
C ILE A 227 -4.50 -0.61 -6.40
N GLY A 228 -3.78 0.50 -6.29
CA GLY A 228 -3.28 0.99 -5.01
C GLY A 228 -4.31 1.75 -4.17
N GLY A 229 -3.80 2.40 -3.13
CA GLY A 229 -4.58 3.19 -2.18
C GLY A 229 -5.04 4.55 -2.68
N ALA A 230 -5.52 5.39 -1.76
CA ALA A 230 -5.99 6.73 -2.08
C ALA A 230 -4.86 7.64 -2.57
N SER A 231 -5.21 8.67 -3.33
CA SER A 231 -4.28 9.75 -3.67
C SER A 231 -3.89 10.52 -2.42
N GLY A 232 -2.59 10.69 -2.18
CA GLY A 232 -2.09 11.29 -0.94
C GLY A 232 -1.96 10.31 0.23
N ALA A 233 -2.06 8.99 -0.03
CA ALA A 233 -1.57 7.93 0.84
C ALA A 233 -0.16 7.47 0.43
N THR A 234 0.53 6.77 1.32
CA THR A 234 1.88 6.19 1.15
C THR A 234 1.92 4.94 0.26
N VAL A 235 0.76 4.39 -0.07
CA VAL A 235 0.58 3.15 -0.86
C VAL A 235 1.18 3.22 -2.27
N GLY A 236 1.67 2.10 -2.81
CA GLY A 236 2.09 1.97 -4.20
C GLY A 236 0.93 1.86 -5.21
N GLY A 237 1.22 1.34 -6.40
CA GLY A 237 0.20 0.97 -7.40
C GLY A 237 -0.47 2.14 -8.12
N ILE A 238 -1.48 1.82 -8.95
CA ILE A 238 -2.34 2.82 -9.58
C ILE A 238 -3.26 3.39 -8.51
N LYS A 239 -3.03 4.65 -8.17
CA LYS A 239 -3.85 5.37 -7.18
C LYS A 239 -5.34 5.27 -7.50
N MET A 240 -6.16 5.12 -6.45
CA MET A 240 -7.61 4.93 -6.55
C MET A 240 -8.32 5.99 -7.39
N ILE A 241 -7.87 7.25 -7.31
CA ILE A 241 -8.43 8.33 -8.14
C ILE A 241 -8.29 8.05 -9.64
N ARG A 242 -7.15 7.49 -10.07
CA ARG A 242 -6.88 7.17 -11.48
C ARG A 242 -7.70 5.97 -11.93
N ALA A 243 -7.82 4.95 -11.10
CA ALA A 243 -8.69 3.81 -11.38
C ALA A 243 -10.16 4.25 -11.56
N LEU A 244 -10.64 5.19 -10.74
CA LEU A 244 -11.98 5.76 -10.88
C LEU A 244 -12.17 6.61 -12.15
N ILE A 245 -11.15 7.38 -12.55
CA ILE A 245 -11.15 8.12 -13.82
C ILE A 245 -11.23 7.15 -14.99
N ILE A 246 -10.40 6.09 -14.99
CA ILE A 246 -10.43 5.05 -16.04
C ILE A 246 -11.80 4.39 -16.12
N LYS A 247 -12.37 3.98 -14.98
CA LYS A 247 -13.71 3.38 -14.92
C LYS A 247 -14.77 4.32 -15.51
N LYS A 248 -14.78 5.59 -15.10
CA LYS A 248 -15.76 6.58 -15.61
C LYS A 248 -15.54 6.90 -17.07
N GLY A 249 -14.30 7.01 -17.52
CA GLY A 249 -13.94 7.22 -18.93
C GLY A 249 -14.39 6.06 -19.80
N LEU A 250 -14.16 4.81 -19.38
CA LEU A 250 -14.66 3.61 -20.08
C LEU A 250 -16.18 3.58 -20.13
N GLN A 251 -16.86 3.81 -19.00
CA GLN A 251 -18.32 3.88 -18.96
C GLN A 251 -18.86 4.97 -19.89
N TRP A 252 -18.18 6.11 -19.97
CA TRP A 252 -18.55 7.19 -20.86
C TRP A 252 -18.34 6.82 -22.33
N GLN A 253 -17.19 6.25 -22.68
CA GLN A 253 -16.89 5.78 -24.05
C GLN A 253 -17.93 4.75 -24.52
N VAL A 254 -18.23 3.75 -23.70
CA VAL A 254 -19.26 2.73 -24.01
C VAL A 254 -20.62 3.38 -24.16
N ASN A 255 -21.03 4.24 -23.22
CA ASN A 255 -22.33 4.91 -23.31
C ASN A 255 -22.43 5.87 -24.50
N LYS A 256 -21.32 6.50 -24.92
CA LYS A 256 -21.27 7.37 -26.09
C LYS A 256 -21.57 6.59 -27.37
N THR A 257 -21.15 5.33 -27.47
CA THR A 257 -21.49 4.46 -28.60
C THR A 257 -23.00 4.22 -28.74
N PHE A 258 -23.75 4.30 -27.64
CA PHE A 258 -25.20 4.09 -27.61
C PHE A 258 -26.02 5.39 -27.57
N LEU A 259 -25.38 6.57 -27.56
CA LEU A 259 -26.04 7.87 -27.47
C LEU A 259 -25.78 8.67 -28.76
N SER A 260 -26.79 9.42 -29.22
CA SER A 260 -26.66 10.30 -30.38
C SER A 260 -25.56 11.36 -30.18
N GLU A 261 -24.84 11.71 -31.26
CA GLU A 261 -23.64 12.56 -31.30
C GLU A 261 -23.78 13.92 -30.58
N HIS A 262 -25.02 14.37 -30.35
CA HIS A 262 -25.32 15.68 -29.74
C HIS A 262 -25.48 15.68 -28.19
N THR A 263 -25.24 14.56 -27.50
CA THR A 263 -25.45 14.50 -26.04
C THR A 263 -24.17 14.85 -25.26
N VAL A 264 -24.06 16.09 -24.77
CA VAL A 264 -22.98 16.50 -23.85
C VAL A 264 -23.31 16.08 -22.42
N LYS A 265 -22.80 14.93 -21.98
CA LYS A 265 -22.85 14.52 -20.56
C LYS A 265 -21.64 15.05 -19.79
N ILE A 266 -21.89 15.98 -18.87
CA ILE A 266 -20.90 16.46 -17.91
C ILE A 266 -20.65 15.36 -16.86
N ILE A 267 -19.39 14.92 -16.72
CA ILE A 267 -19.03 13.93 -15.70
C ILE A 267 -18.58 14.66 -14.44
N LYS A 268 -19.28 14.43 -13.33
CA LYS A 268 -18.89 14.94 -12.01
C LYS A 268 -17.91 13.99 -11.33
N LEU A 269 -16.74 14.49 -10.93
CA LEU A 269 -15.74 13.78 -10.16
C LEU A 269 -15.36 14.61 -8.93
N ASN A 270 -15.67 14.08 -7.74
CA ASN A 270 -15.46 14.75 -6.45
C ASN A 270 -16.00 16.19 -6.39
N GLY A 271 -17.21 16.42 -6.92
CA GLY A 271 -17.86 17.74 -6.95
C GLY A 271 -17.41 18.66 -8.09
N LYS A 272 -16.35 18.33 -8.84
CA LYS A 272 -15.95 19.04 -10.05
C LYS A 272 -16.59 18.44 -11.29
N SER A 273 -17.23 19.28 -12.08
CA SER A 273 -17.69 18.95 -13.43
C SER A 273 -16.50 19.05 -14.37
N LEU A 274 -16.13 17.96 -15.04
CA LEU A 274 -15.09 17.97 -16.07
C LEU A 274 -15.75 18.06 -17.44
N LEU A 275 -15.20 18.91 -18.30
CA LEU A 275 -15.58 18.96 -19.71
C LEU A 275 -15.17 17.66 -20.42
N PRO A 276 -15.84 17.27 -21.51
CA PRO A 276 -15.51 16.03 -22.23
C PRO A 276 -14.05 15.96 -22.70
N GLU A 277 -13.46 17.09 -23.11
CA GLU A 277 -12.06 17.19 -23.52
C GLU A 277 -11.10 16.96 -22.34
N GLU A 278 -11.33 17.65 -21.22
CA GLU A 278 -10.56 17.46 -19.98
C GLU A 278 -10.64 16.02 -19.47
N MET A 279 -11.82 15.40 -19.55
CA MET A 279 -11.99 13.99 -19.17
C MET A 279 -11.18 13.06 -20.09
N ASN A 280 -11.17 13.31 -21.40
CA ASN A 280 -10.39 12.50 -22.34
C ASN A 280 -8.89 12.62 -22.09
N GLU A 281 -8.39 13.83 -21.81
CA GLU A 281 -6.99 14.01 -21.43
C GLU A 281 -6.63 13.28 -20.14
N GLU A 282 -7.43 13.45 -19.09
CA GLU A 282 -7.19 12.81 -17.80
C GLU A 282 -7.32 11.28 -17.89
N PHE A 283 -8.26 10.79 -18.71
CA PHE A 283 -8.38 9.38 -19.05
C PHE A 283 -7.14 8.86 -19.77
N ALA A 284 -6.66 9.55 -20.81
CA ALA A 284 -5.48 9.14 -21.56
C ALA A 284 -4.22 9.13 -20.69
N LYS A 285 -4.02 10.14 -19.83
CA LYS A 285 -2.92 10.19 -18.85
C LYS A 285 -3.02 9.05 -17.82
N ALA A 286 -4.22 8.78 -17.31
CA ALA A 286 -4.41 7.69 -16.35
C ALA A 286 -4.18 6.32 -17.00
N ALA A 287 -4.69 6.12 -18.21
CA ALA A 287 -4.55 4.87 -18.97
C ALA A 287 -3.10 4.62 -19.40
N SER A 288 -2.38 5.63 -19.88
CA SER A 288 -0.97 5.47 -20.24
C SER A 288 -0.10 5.07 -19.05
N LEU A 289 -0.30 5.71 -17.88
CA LEU A 289 0.39 5.35 -16.65
C LEU A 289 0.00 3.94 -16.19
N ALA A 290 -1.25 3.53 -16.36
CA ALA A 290 -1.69 2.18 -16.05
C ALA A 290 -1.01 1.13 -16.94
N ILE A 291 -0.92 1.39 -18.24
CA ILE A 291 -0.28 0.50 -19.21
C ILE A 291 1.21 0.39 -18.92
N ILE A 292 1.91 1.50 -18.67
CA ILE A 292 3.34 1.48 -18.32
C ILE A 292 3.55 0.67 -17.04
N PHE A 293 2.74 0.88 -16.01
CA PHE A 293 2.84 0.14 -14.76
C PHE A 293 2.57 -1.36 -14.95
N PHE A 294 1.61 -1.71 -15.80
CA PHE A 294 1.32 -3.10 -16.16
C PHE A 294 2.50 -3.76 -16.88
N LEU A 295 3.09 -3.08 -17.86
CA LEU A 295 4.28 -3.56 -18.57
C LEU A 295 5.48 -3.75 -17.62
N LEU A 296 5.65 -2.87 -16.63
CA LEU A 296 6.69 -3.02 -15.61
C LEU A 296 6.46 -4.25 -14.72
N ILE A 297 5.23 -4.52 -14.30
CA ILE A 297 4.89 -5.71 -13.52
C ILE A 297 5.08 -6.99 -14.34
N LEU A 298 4.65 -6.99 -15.60
CA LEU A 298 4.89 -8.12 -16.49
C LEU A 298 6.38 -8.36 -16.71
N GLY A 299 7.13 -7.29 -17.02
CA GLY A 299 8.57 -7.35 -17.22
C GLY A 299 9.31 -7.87 -15.98
N SER A 300 8.94 -7.40 -14.78
CA SER A 300 9.55 -7.87 -13.53
C SER A 300 9.20 -9.33 -13.22
N THR A 301 7.97 -9.77 -13.54
CA THR A 301 7.55 -11.16 -13.36
C THR A 301 8.28 -12.11 -14.32
N ILE A 302 8.44 -11.71 -15.58
CA ILE A 302 9.21 -12.48 -16.56
C ILE A 302 10.70 -12.54 -16.16
N LEU A 303 11.26 -11.40 -15.75
CA LEU A 303 12.67 -11.36 -15.31
C LEU A 303 12.90 -12.25 -14.08
N THR A 304 12.01 -12.21 -13.09
CA THR A 304 12.16 -13.01 -11.87
C THR A 304 12.00 -14.50 -12.14
N THR A 305 11.08 -14.91 -13.02
CA THR A 305 10.92 -16.32 -13.43
C THR A 305 12.13 -16.82 -14.22
N PHE A 306 12.64 -16.01 -15.16
CA PHE A 306 13.84 -16.33 -15.92
C PHE A 306 15.11 -16.43 -15.05
N LEU A 307 15.31 -15.46 -14.15
CA LEU A 307 16.43 -15.49 -13.19
C LEU A 307 16.34 -16.70 -12.25
N ARG A 308 15.14 -17.06 -11.81
CA ARG A 308 14.93 -18.26 -10.99
C ARG A 308 15.35 -19.51 -11.73
N GLU A 309 14.97 -19.65 -13.00
CA GLU A 309 15.35 -20.78 -13.84
C GLU A 309 16.88 -20.87 -13.99
N ILE A 310 17.55 -19.75 -14.30
CA ILE A 310 19.02 -19.69 -14.37
C ILE A 310 19.66 -20.16 -13.06
N ILE A 311 19.26 -19.62 -11.91
CA ILE A 311 19.84 -19.98 -10.61
C ILE A 311 19.64 -21.46 -10.31
N THR A 312 18.49 -22.04 -10.64
CA THR A 312 18.24 -23.47 -10.44
C THR A 312 19.03 -24.38 -11.38
N THR A 313 19.42 -23.88 -12.56
CA THR A 313 20.24 -24.63 -13.53
C THR A 313 21.75 -24.53 -13.27
N LEU A 314 22.20 -23.59 -12.44
CA LEU A 314 23.61 -23.51 -12.05
C LEU A 314 23.96 -24.72 -11.17
N PRO A 315 24.96 -25.55 -11.55
CA PRO A 315 25.41 -26.63 -10.70
C PRO A 315 25.94 -26.03 -9.39
N MET A 316 25.34 -26.43 -8.26
CA MET A 316 25.88 -26.12 -6.93
C MET A 316 27.36 -26.52 -6.93
N PRO A 317 28.31 -25.61 -6.61
CA PRO A 317 29.70 -25.99 -6.48
C PRO A 317 29.77 -27.07 -5.41
N TYR A 318 30.20 -28.26 -5.82
CA TYR A 318 30.39 -29.42 -4.97
C TYR A 318 31.33 -29.02 -3.83
N LEU A 319 30.78 -28.68 -2.66
CA LEU A 319 31.59 -28.48 -1.46
C LEU A 319 32.12 -29.86 -1.07
N SER A 320 33.41 -30.06 -1.30
CA SER A 320 34.11 -31.32 -1.00
C SER A 320 33.94 -31.68 0.48
N PRO A 321 33.80 -32.98 0.81
CA PRO A 321 33.59 -33.42 2.19
C PRO A 321 34.94 -33.46 2.91
N HIS A 322 35.53 -32.30 3.20
CA HIS A 322 36.70 -32.23 4.08
C HIS A 322 36.57 -31.16 5.15
N ARG A 323 36.33 -31.68 6.35
CA ARG A 323 36.58 -31.17 7.72
C ARG A 323 35.32 -30.92 8.54
N HIS A 324 35.18 -31.79 9.53
CA HIS A 324 34.33 -31.69 10.71
C HIS A 324 34.04 -30.25 11.12
N ARG A 325 32.83 -29.77 10.79
CA ARG A 325 32.20 -28.65 11.48
C ARG A 325 30.74 -29.02 11.78
N PRO A 326 30.25 -28.74 13.00
CA PRO A 326 28.92 -29.17 13.42
C PRO A 326 27.81 -28.47 12.63
N PRO A 327 26.61 -29.09 12.52
CA PRO A 327 25.54 -28.73 11.56
C PRO A 327 25.02 -27.28 11.67
N TRP A 328 25.18 -26.64 12.83
CA TRP A 328 24.66 -25.31 13.14
C TRP A 328 25.36 -24.16 12.41
N VAL A 329 26.53 -24.40 11.80
CA VAL A 329 27.28 -23.38 11.04
C VAL A 329 26.72 -23.19 9.63
N TYR A 330 26.06 -24.21 9.05
CA TYR A 330 25.53 -24.14 7.68
C TYR A 330 24.27 -23.28 7.57
N HIS A 331 23.37 -23.31 8.56
CA HIS A 331 22.18 -22.46 8.57
C HIS A 331 22.51 -20.97 8.61
N ARG A 332 23.57 -20.59 9.33
CA ARG A 332 23.94 -19.18 9.50
C ARG A 332 24.57 -18.56 8.24
N VAL A 333 25.22 -19.37 7.38
CA VAL A 333 25.84 -18.93 6.12
C VAL A 333 24.80 -18.78 5.00
N LEU A 334 23.75 -19.61 4.99
CA LEU A 334 22.65 -19.49 4.03
C LEU A 334 21.82 -18.21 4.25
N GLN A 335 21.46 -17.90 5.50
CA GLN A 335 20.76 -16.65 5.83
C GLN A 335 21.60 -15.40 5.55
N THR A 336 22.91 -15.42 5.84
CA THR A 336 23.77 -14.24 5.60
C THR A 336 24.09 -14.00 4.12
N ARG A 337 24.04 -15.02 3.25
CA ARG A 337 24.16 -14.83 1.80
C ARG A 337 22.85 -14.38 1.15
N GLN A 338 21.70 -14.87 1.62
CA GLN A 338 20.39 -14.37 1.16
C GLN A 338 20.24 -12.88 1.49
N CYS A 339 20.62 -12.44 2.70
CA CYS A 339 20.62 -11.01 3.05
C CYS A 339 21.59 -10.13 2.23
N ARG A 340 22.65 -10.71 1.64
CA ARG A 340 23.66 -9.94 0.87
C ARG A 340 23.31 -9.79 -0.61
N LEU A 341 22.38 -10.60 -1.13
CA LEU A 341 21.88 -10.53 -2.51
C LEU A 341 20.71 -9.56 -2.70
N TRP A 342 20.00 -9.21 -1.63
CA TRP A 342 18.97 -8.16 -1.64
C TRP A 342 19.54 -6.74 -1.56
N TRP A 343 20.88 -6.59 -1.44
CA TRP A 343 21.55 -5.30 -1.30
C TRP A 343 22.74 -5.14 -2.26
N LYS A 344 22.55 -5.57 -3.51
CA LYS A 344 23.34 -5.12 -4.66
C LYS A 344 22.42 -4.80 -5.83
#